data_AF-A0A2D5PCH6-F1
#
_entry.id   AF-A0A2D5PCH6-F1
#
_cell.length_a   1.000
_cell.length_b   1.000
_cell.length_c   1.000
_cell.angle_alpha   90.00
_cell.angle_beta   90.00
_cell.angle_gamma   90.00
#
_symmetry.space_group_name_H-M   'P 1'
#
loop_
_entity.id
_entity.type
_entity.pdbx_description
1 polymer ?
#
loop_
_entity_poly.entity_id
_entity_poly.type
_entity_poly.pdbx_seq_one_letter_code
_entity_poly.pdbx_strand_id
1 'polypeptide(L)'
;MALKLPKFRLPSNEWPAQKINEWQSLVQRAENLQKGAGKGGNFEQVVQDLRYAISDKVGTRIKRIISTRIGARAITYLWLEDSSLRNSLNPRSLALLIECQQPRLSQIPLINLVDLYFRYFDQLGLGNQSAINQPDMQPFLSEIISDQLRLLPDQKVPNEHSVLHNLKGNMDELMAKDASALVVRHAKQNQLELNEYFKRVGLTGFDQGRFGDICRAFYYLDTLTEIPFGEPHTVFAELQKPEVNMAVFEGSLCIGHRAMEILIDRSPADPGETWRNFILSIAGDPRIASSASDFRQWWQPIGEARIDKVRGWLSREDLKLFLKAVQQYGKESGDESLQRMFPARKKFLEGLFDQDLIKGTRLMLGAKAKYGVKRVLRGEMKSSYIDLGGNMSDKAVIYLNCGKFHVIQGSHSFKIWLYLDVPGRQIADYGVTHLDHNDLTKRIPNEYRKQHPGLPLADITHHPGTWRNNVIQFLADNGIELDIEKLMTKTDYKAYIQRFGMPVFHSTR
;
A
#
# COMPACT_ATOMS: atom_id res chain seq x y z
N MET A 1 46.61 28.52 -23.56
CA MET A 1 47.44 27.47 -22.94
C MET A 1 46.91 27.26 -21.52
N ALA A 2 46.18 26.17 -21.28
CA ALA A 2 45.50 25.94 -20.00
C ALA A 2 46.50 25.46 -18.94
N LEU A 3 46.61 26.18 -17.83
CA LEU A 3 47.38 25.81 -16.65
C LEU A 3 46.78 24.53 -16.04
N LYS A 4 47.51 23.41 -16.14
CA LYS A 4 47.22 22.18 -15.39
C LYS A 4 47.73 22.35 -13.95
N LEU A 5 46.84 22.26 -12.97
CA LEU A 5 47.21 22.21 -11.56
C LEU A 5 48.12 20.99 -11.28
N PRO A 6 49.09 21.10 -10.34
CA PRO A 6 49.95 19.99 -9.98
C PRO A 6 49.14 18.85 -9.36
N LYS A 7 49.49 17.60 -9.71
CA LYS A 7 48.91 16.41 -9.10
C LYS A 7 49.32 16.34 -7.63
N PHE A 8 48.41 16.71 -6.74
CA PHE A 8 48.53 16.48 -5.30
C PHE A 8 48.44 14.96 -5.05
N ARG A 9 49.52 14.33 -4.59
CA ARG A 9 49.48 12.96 -4.07
C ARG A 9 49.15 13.05 -2.58
N LEU A 10 48.02 12.47 -2.18
CA LEU A 10 47.75 12.20 -0.77
C LEU A 10 48.93 11.39 -0.21
N PRO A 11 49.49 11.73 0.96
CA PRO A 11 50.43 10.86 1.63
C PRO A 11 49.74 9.51 1.87
N SER A 12 50.38 8.42 1.47
CA SER A 12 49.99 7.07 1.86
C SER A 12 50.29 6.88 3.34
N ASN A 13 49.53 7.56 4.20
CA ASN A 13 49.52 7.28 5.62
C ASN A 13 48.68 6.02 5.83
N GLU A 14 49.21 4.87 5.40
CA GLU A 14 48.86 3.61 6.05
C GLU A 14 49.35 3.76 7.49
N TRP A 15 48.40 3.83 8.42
CA TRP A 15 48.71 3.95 9.83
C TRP A 15 49.59 2.75 10.21
N PRO A 16 50.70 2.96 10.94
CA PRO A 16 51.53 1.84 11.38
C PRO A 16 50.65 0.80 12.07
N ALA A 17 50.86 -0.48 11.78
CA ALA A 17 50.03 -1.57 12.31
C ALA A 17 49.87 -1.51 13.84
N GLN A 18 50.88 -0.99 14.54
CA GLN A 18 50.85 -0.71 15.97
C GLN A 18 49.74 0.28 16.36
N LYS A 19 49.56 1.39 15.63
CA LYS A 19 48.45 2.33 15.88
C LYS A 19 47.09 1.74 15.53
N ILE A 20 46.99 0.92 14.49
CA ILE A 20 45.74 0.21 14.15
C ILE A 20 45.36 -0.74 15.30
N ASN A 21 46.32 -1.48 15.84
CA ASN A 21 46.12 -2.38 16.97
C ASN A 21 45.77 -1.61 18.27
N GLU A 22 46.39 -0.46 18.52
CA GLU A 22 46.04 0.43 19.64
C GLU A 22 44.60 0.94 19.52
N TRP A 23 44.17 1.36 18.32
CA TRP A 23 42.80 1.76 18.03
C TRP A 23 41.80 0.61 18.20
N GLN A 24 42.12 -0.58 17.68
CA GLN A 24 41.29 -1.78 17.89
C GLN A 24 41.19 -2.14 19.38
N SER A 25 42.27 -1.99 20.15
CA SER A 25 42.25 -2.22 21.59
C SER A 25 41.40 -1.19 22.35
N LEU A 26 41.38 0.06 21.90
CA LEU A 26 40.54 1.13 22.45
C LEU A 26 39.08 0.93 22.09
N VAL A 27 38.77 0.52 20.85
CA VAL A 27 37.42 0.12 20.43
C VAL A 27 36.95 -1.07 21.25
N GLN A 28 37.76 -2.12 21.40
CA GLN A 28 37.42 -3.29 22.21
C GLN A 28 37.22 -2.94 23.69
N ARG A 29 38.04 -2.03 24.24
CA ARG A 29 37.87 -1.51 25.60
C ARG A 29 36.60 -0.68 25.73
N ALA A 30 36.28 0.17 24.75
CA ALA A 30 35.05 0.94 24.72
C ALA A 30 33.82 0.04 24.59
N GLU A 31 33.86 -1.00 23.76
CA GLU A 31 32.80 -2.02 23.64
C GLU A 31 32.65 -2.82 24.93
N ASN A 32 33.74 -3.19 25.60
CA ASN A 32 33.69 -3.91 26.87
C ASN A 32 33.19 -3.02 28.01
N LEU A 33 33.60 -1.74 28.03
CA LEU A 33 33.05 -0.72 28.93
C LEU A 33 31.56 -0.49 28.63
N GLN A 34 31.14 -0.46 27.37
CA GLN A 34 29.73 -0.35 26.98
C GLN A 34 28.92 -1.58 27.40
N LYS A 35 29.48 -2.79 27.23
CA LYS A 35 28.85 -4.06 27.65
C LYS A 35 28.77 -4.21 29.18
N GLY A 36 29.76 -3.68 29.92
CA GLY A 36 29.84 -3.73 31.39
C GLY A 36 29.28 -2.50 32.12
N ALA A 37 29.04 -1.39 31.42
CA ALA A 37 28.58 -0.14 32.02
C ALA A 37 27.20 -0.31 32.66
N GLY A 38 27.20 -0.37 33.98
CA GLY A 38 25.99 -0.45 34.77
C GLY A 38 25.37 -1.85 34.91
N LYS A 39 26.10 -2.91 34.56
CA LYS A 39 25.77 -4.32 34.89
C LYS A 39 26.73 -4.85 35.96
N GLY A 40 26.79 -4.19 37.12
CA GLY A 40 27.50 -4.75 38.27
C GLY A 40 26.73 -5.94 38.86
N GLY A 41 27.40 -6.90 39.49
CA GLY A 41 26.73 -8.09 40.07
C GLY A 41 25.59 -7.75 41.04
N ASN A 42 25.66 -6.61 41.73
CA ASN A 42 24.58 -6.11 42.58
C ASN A 42 23.32 -5.71 41.77
N PHE A 43 23.47 -5.13 40.57
CA PHE A 43 22.34 -4.80 39.71
C PHE A 43 21.64 -6.06 39.19
N GLU A 44 22.41 -7.06 38.73
CA GLU A 44 21.86 -8.33 38.25
C GLU A 44 21.10 -9.07 39.35
N GLN A 45 21.63 -9.06 40.58
CA GLN A 45 20.95 -9.63 41.73
C GLN A 45 19.62 -8.92 42.03
N VAL A 46 19.60 -7.58 42.02
CA VAL A 46 18.37 -6.80 42.22
C VAL A 46 17.35 -7.03 41.10
N VAL A 47 17.80 -7.16 39.85
CA VAL A 47 16.94 -7.53 38.71
C VAL A 47 16.29 -8.89 38.95
N GLN A 48 17.08 -9.88 39.36
CA GLN A 48 16.56 -11.22 39.64
C GLN A 48 15.58 -11.23 40.82
N ASP A 49 15.87 -10.48 41.89
CA ASP A 49 14.96 -10.32 43.03
C ASP A 49 13.62 -9.68 42.64
N LEU A 50 13.65 -8.69 41.74
CA LEU A 50 12.43 -8.07 41.21
C LEU A 50 11.63 -9.05 40.33
N ARG A 51 12.31 -9.85 39.49
CA ARG A 51 11.64 -10.90 38.69
C ARG A 51 10.84 -11.83 39.58
N TYR A 52 11.44 -12.35 40.66
CA TYR A 52 10.74 -13.21 41.62
C TYR A 52 9.58 -12.48 42.32
N ALA A 53 9.81 -11.26 42.80
CA ALA A 53 8.79 -10.49 43.50
C ALA A 53 7.56 -10.18 42.63
N ILE A 54 7.75 -9.92 41.32
CA ILE A 54 6.66 -9.69 40.36
C ILE A 54 5.90 -10.98 40.08
N SER A 55 6.61 -12.09 39.81
CA SER A 55 5.99 -13.40 39.56
C SER A 55 5.14 -13.88 40.74
N ASP A 56 5.65 -13.72 41.96
CA ASP A 56 4.97 -14.13 43.20
C ASP A 56 3.88 -13.14 43.63
N LYS A 57 3.71 -12.02 42.91
CA LYS A 57 2.76 -10.93 43.22
C LYS A 57 2.92 -10.35 44.64
N VAL A 58 4.13 -10.35 45.18
CA VAL A 58 4.41 -9.87 46.55
C VAL A 58 4.67 -8.36 46.55
N GLY A 59 3.59 -7.56 46.57
CA GLY A 59 3.64 -6.10 46.44
C GLY A 59 4.53 -5.37 47.46
N THR A 60 4.61 -5.86 48.70
CA THR A 60 5.46 -5.28 49.76
C THR A 60 6.95 -5.44 49.46
N ARG A 61 7.36 -6.59 48.89
CA ARG A 61 8.73 -6.85 48.46
C ARG A 61 9.10 -5.95 47.27
N ILE A 62 8.18 -5.77 46.33
CA ILE A 62 8.37 -4.85 45.19
C ILE A 62 8.60 -3.43 45.72
N LYS A 63 7.70 -2.91 46.57
CA LYS A 63 7.83 -1.55 47.16
C LYS A 63 9.21 -1.36 47.80
N ARG A 64 9.63 -2.30 48.66
CA ARG A 64 10.93 -2.25 49.34
C ARG A 64 12.11 -2.18 48.37
N ILE A 65 12.09 -2.97 47.29
CA ILE A 65 13.19 -2.99 46.32
C ILE A 65 13.23 -1.67 45.55
N ILE A 66 12.09 -1.21 45.01
CA ILE A 66 12.03 -0.01 44.17
C ILE A 66 12.21 1.30 44.94
N SER A 67 12.16 1.29 46.27
CA SER A 67 12.59 2.43 47.11
C SER A 67 14.08 2.73 46.98
N THR A 68 14.90 1.78 46.53
CA THR A 68 16.33 2.01 46.26
C THR A 68 16.54 2.55 44.84
N ARG A 69 17.58 3.37 44.63
CA ARG A 69 17.94 3.86 43.28
C ARG A 69 18.23 2.73 42.30
N ILE A 70 18.87 1.66 42.77
CA ILE A 70 19.19 0.47 41.96
C ILE A 70 17.90 -0.29 41.62
N GLY A 71 16.96 -0.40 42.56
CA GLY A 71 15.66 -1.02 42.31
C GLY A 71 14.79 -0.23 41.33
N ALA A 72 14.74 1.10 41.44
CA ALA A 72 14.06 1.96 40.47
C ALA A 72 14.65 1.82 39.05
N ARG A 73 15.98 1.70 38.96
CA ARG A 73 16.66 1.41 37.69
C ARG A 73 16.30 0.02 37.17
N ALA A 74 16.29 -0.98 38.04
CA ALA A 74 16.02 -2.36 37.66
C ALA A 74 14.58 -2.57 37.18
N ILE A 75 13.58 -1.97 37.83
CA ILE A 75 12.18 -2.10 37.39
C ILE A 75 11.92 -1.42 36.04
N THR A 76 12.46 -0.21 35.83
CA THR A 76 12.32 0.49 34.54
C THR A 76 13.09 -0.21 33.42
N TYR A 77 14.25 -0.81 33.72
CA TYR A 77 14.96 -1.68 32.80
C TYR A 77 14.15 -2.93 32.43
N LEU A 78 13.52 -3.58 33.41
CA LEU A 78 12.67 -4.75 33.17
C LEU A 78 11.47 -4.40 32.28
N TRP A 79 10.81 -3.26 32.48
CA TRP A 79 9.74 -2.82 31.60
C TRP A 79 10.23 -2.55 30.17
N LEU A 80 11.43 -1.99 30.01
CA LEU A 80 12.02 -1.70 28.71
C LEU A 80 12.41 -2.98 27.95
N GLU A 81 13.18 -3.87 28.59
CA GLU A 81 13.86 -4.98 27.92
C GLU A 81 13.12 -6.33 27.99
N ASP A 82 12.19 -6.52 28.93
CA ASP A 82 11.48 -7.79 29.11
C ASP A 82 9.98 -7.65 28.78
N SER A 83 9.57 -8.18 27.63
CA SER A 83 8.17 -8.12 27.17
C SER A 83 7.18 -8.81 28.12
N SER A 84 7.60 -9.88 28.80
CA SER A 84 6.73 -10.61 29.73
C SER A 84 6.45 -9.79 30.99
N LEU A 85 7.47 -9.09 31.49
CA LEU A 85 7.39 -8.25 32.68
C LEU A 85 6.93 -6.84 32.37
N ARG A 86 6.99 -6.38 31.13
CA ARG A 86 6.34 -5.13 30.70
C ARG A 86 4.84 -5.15 30.97
N ASN A 87 4.20 -6.32 30.94
CA ASN A 87 2.79 -6.45 31.31
C ASN A 87 2.49 -6.10 32.78
N SER A 88 3.53 -6.01 33.63
CA SER A 88 3.39 -5.50 35.00
C SER A 88 3.31 -3.97 35.07
N LEU A 89 3.64 -3.26 34.00
CA LEU A 89 3.48 -1.82 33.87
C LEU A 89 1.99 -1.48 33.80
N ASN A 90 1.53 -0.71 34.78
CA ASN A 90 0.19 -0.16 34.82
C ASN A 90 0.23 1.16 35.61
N PRO A 91 -0.86 1.94 35.65
CA PRO A 91 -0.86 3.24 36.32
C PRO A 91 -0.48 3.14 37.82
N ARG A 92 -0.84 2.04 38.49
CA ARG A 92 -0.52 1.83 39.92
C ARG A 92 0.96 1.54 40.14
N SER A 93 1.58 0.70 39.32
CA SER A 93 3.00 0.38 39.43
C SER A 93 3.88 1.59 39.11
N LEU A 94 3.47 2.40 38.13
CA LEU A 94 4.15 3.65 37.79
C LEU A 94 4.02 4.68 38.91
N ALA A 95 2.83 4.90 39.45
CA ALA A 95 2.60 5.79 40.58
C ALA A 95 3.43 5.37 41.81
N LEU A 96 3.47 4.07 42.12
CA LEU A 96 4.25 3.53 43.24
C LEU A 96 5.75 3.79 43.07
N LEU A 97 6.28 3.66 41.85
CA LEU A 97 7.68 3.99 41.55
C LEU A 97 7.98 5.46 41.85
N ILE A 98 7.10 6.37 41.42
CA ILE A 98 7.28 7.82 41.63
C ILE A 98 7.14 8.20 43.11
N GLU A 99 6.20 7.61 43.84
CA GLU A 99 6.06 7.78 45.30
C GLU A 99 7.34 7.34 46.03
N CYS A 100 7.94 6.22 45.61
CA CYS A 100 9.13 5.67 46.24
C CYS A 100 10.43 6.42 45.93
N GLN A 101 10.43 7.27 44.89
CA GLN A 101 11.64 7.96 44.39
C GLN A 101 11.56 9.48 44.55
N GLN A 102 10.76 9.99 45.50
CA GLN A 102 10.64 11.42 45.75
C GLN A 102 11.98 12.11 46.05
N PRO A 103 12.18 13.38 45.64
CA PRO A 103 11.23 14.20 44.88
C PRO A 103 11.22 13.89 43.37
N ARG A 104 12.22 13.17 42.85
CA ARG A 104 12.36 12.87 41.43
C ARG A 104 13.16 11.60 41.16
N LEU A 105 12.90 10.99 40.02
CA LEU A 105 13.71 9.90 39.48
C LEU A 105 15.16 10.35 39.23
N SER A 106 16.07 9.40 39.45
CA SER A 106 17.44 9.54 38.95
C SER A 106 17.47 9.44 37.41
N GLN A 107 18.57 9.88 36.80
CA GLN A 107 18.66 9.99 35.33
C GLN A 107 18.40 8.67 34.61
N ILE A 108 18.97 7.56 35.08
CA ILE A 108 18.85 6.27 34.36
C ILE A 108 17.40 5.74 34.34
N PRO A 109 16.68 5.66 35.47
CA PRO A 109 15.25 5.32 35.44
C PRO A 109 14.42 6.23 34.53
N LEU A 110 14.69 7.54 34.51
CA LEU A 110 13.97 8.47 33.64
C LEU A 110 14.29 8.24 32.16
N ILE A 111 15.57 8.03 31.81
CA ILE A 111 15.98 7.66 30.45
C ILE A 111 15.32 6.35 30.01
N ASN A 112 15.25 5.35 30.88
CA ASN A 112 14.56 4.08 30.58
C ASN A 112 13.07 4.30 30.31
N LEU A 113 12.39 5.18 31.05
CA LEU A 113 10.97 5.50 30.81
C LEU A 113 10.78 6.27 29.50
N VAL A 114 11.68 7.19 29.18
CA VAL A 114 11.69 7.93 27.90
C VAL A 114 11.92 6.98 26.73
N ASP A 115 12.90 6.08 26.83
CA ASP A 115 13.17 5.06 25.81
C ASP A 115 11.96 4.15 25.65
N LEU A 116 11.38 3.66 26.76
CA LEU A 116 10.16 2.87 26.76
C LEU A 116 9.01 3.59 26.03
N TYR A 117 8.85 4.89 26.28
CA TYR A 117 7.84 5.72 25.63
C TYR A 117 8.04 5.78 24.12
N PHE A 118 9.21 6.17 23.63
CA PHE A 118 9.43 6.32 22.18
C PHE A 118 9.58 4.97 21.46
N ARG A 119 10.10 3.94 22.13
CA ARG A 119 10.30 2.60 21.59
C ARG A 119 8.98 1.89 21.32
N TYR A 120 7.98 2.05 22.17
CA TYR A 120 6.69 1.34 22.06
C TYR A 120 5.50 2.26 21.75
N PHE A 121 5.53 3.53 22.18
CA PHE A 121 4.55 4.57 21.85
C PHE A 121 3.08 4.14 21.88
N ASP A 122 2.40 4.04 20.73
CA ASP A 122 1.00 3.64 20.57
C ASP A 122 0.74 2.15 20.91
N GLN A 123 1.80 1.36 21.08
CA GLN A 123 1.73 -0.04 21.49
C GLN A 123 1.83 -0.24 23.00
N LEU A 124 1.98 0.85 23.77
CA LEU A 124 2.04 0.81 25.23
C LEU A 124 0.67 0.43 25.82
N GLY A 125 0.55 -0.80 26.33
CA GLY A 125 -0.70 -1.32 26.92
C GLY A 125 -1.43 -2.35 26.06
N LEU A 126 -0.92 -2.65 24.85
CA LEU A 126 -1.47 -3.70 23.97
C LEU A 126 -0.96 -5.12 24.29
N GLY A 127 -0.49 -5.38 25.52
CA GLY A 127 0.07 -6.66 25.92
C GLY A 127 -0.86 -7.82 25.58
N ASN A 128 -0.34 -8.85 24.90
CA ASN A 128 -0.98 -10.09 24.41
C ASN A 128 -2.52 -10.11 24.51
N GLN A 129 -3.19 -10.12 23.36
CA GLN A 129 -4.64 -10.16 23.02
C GLN A 129 -5.65 -10.84 23.99
N SER A 130 -5.22 -11.47 25.06
CA SER A 130 -6.01 -12.12 26.10
C SER A 130 -6.49 -11.20 27.23
N ALA A 131 -6.02 -9.95 27.34
CA ALA A 131 -6.44 -9.03 28.42
C ALA A 131 -7.25 -7.84 27.87
N ILE A 132 -8.56 -8.03 27.75
CA ILE A 132 -9.55 -7.08 27.18
C ILE A 132 -9.61 -5.70 27.90
N ASN A 133 -8.87 -5.48 28.98
CA ASN A 133 -9.02 -4.30 29.85
C ASN A 133 -7.69 -3.64 30.31
N GLN A 134 -6.58 -3.75 29.56
CA GLN A 134 -5.40 -2.96 29.91
C GLN A 134 -5.59 -1.49 29.47
N PRO A 135 -5.36 -0.51 30.35
CA PRO A 135 -5.45 0.89 29.99
C PRO A 135 -4.33 1.26 29.01
N ASP A 136 -4.62 2.16 28.07
CA ASP A 136 -3.60 2.80 27.24
C ASP A 136 -2.58 3.49 28.14
N MET A 137 -1.33 3.03 28.09
CA MET A 137 -0.26 3.50 28.96
C MET A 137 0.47 4.72 28.39
N GLN A 138 0.25 5.06 27.12
CA GLN A 138 0.86 6.22 26.47
C GLN A 138 0.58 7.54 27.22
N PRO A 139 -0.68 7.92 27.55
CA PRO A 139 -0.96 9.17 28.24
C PRO A 139 -0.35 9.22 29.65
N PHE A 140 -0.40 8.11 30.40
CA PHE A 140 0.16 8.05 31.74
C PHE A 140 1.68 8.19 31.76
N LEU A 141 2.38 7.55 30.82
CA LEU A 141 3.83 7.70 30.70
C LEU A 141 4.21 9.11 30.25
N SER A 142 3.48 9.67 29.27
CA SER A 142 3.67 11.05 28.80
C SER A 142 3.59 12.07 29.95
N GLU A 143 2.54 11.97 30.79
CA GLU A 143 2.34 12.86 31.94
C GLU A 143 3.47 12.72 32.97
N ILE A 144 3.79 11.48 33.37
CA ILE A 144 4.84 11.22 34.35
C ILE A 144 6.22 11.67 33.84
N ILE A 145 6.55 11.41 32.58
CA ILE A 145 7.81 11.85 31.99
C ILE A 145 7.88 13.38 31.99
N SER A 146 6.81 14.04 31.57
CA SER A 146 6.72 15.51 31.55
C SER A 146 6.96 16.11 32.94
N ASP A 147 6.30 15.57 33.97
CA ASP A 147 6.48 16.04 35.34
C ASP A 147 7.91 15.79 35.85
N GLN A 148 8.49 14.63 35.57
CA GLN A 148 9.86 14.32 35.97
C GLN A 148 10.91 15.18 35.23
N LEU A 149 10.66 15.54 33.97
CA LEU A 149 11.51 16.45 33.20
C LEU A 149 11.43 17.89 33.74
N ARG A 150 10.25 18.36 34.15
CA ARG A 150 10.08 19.69 34.80
C ARG A 150 10.88 19.82 36.09
N LEU A 151 11.01 18.73 36.84
CA LEU A 151 11.79 18.66 38.09
C LEU A 151 13.31 18.61 37.86
N LEU A 152 13.79 18.51 36.62
CA LEU A 152 15.22 18.55 36.34
C LEU A 152 15.79 19.97 36.58
N PRO A 153 16.91 20.09 37.31
CA PRO A 153 17.54 21.38 37.57
C PRO A 153 18.03 22.00 36.27
N ASP A 154 17.93 23.32 36.13
CA ASP A 154 18.39 23.98 34.91
C ASP A 154 19.90 23.82 34.71
N GLN A 155 20.30 23.64 33.45
CA GLN A 155 21.71 23.54 33.11
C GLN A 155 22.37 24.91 33.20
N LYS A 156 23.44 24.99 34.01
CA LYS A 156 24.29 26.20 34.06
C LYS A 156 25.07 26.43 32.77
N VAL A 157 25.38 25.36 32.04
CA VAL A 157 26.05 25.37 30.73
C VAL A 157 25.26 24.46 29.80
N PRO A 158 24.83 24.93 28.61
CA PRO A 158 24.16 24.09 27.63
C PRO A 158 25.03 22.88 27.29
N ASN A 159 24.51 21.68 27.51
CA ASN A 159 25.15 20.45 27.09
C ASN A 159 24.28 19.78 26.02
N GLU A 160 24.66 19.97 24.76
CA GLU A 160 23.96 19.40 23.60
C GLU A 160 23.90 17.87 23.63
N HIS A 161 24.78 17.21 24.36
CA HIS A 161 24.76 15.75 24.53
C HIS A 161 23.80 15.28 25.64
N SER A 162 23.14 16.20 26.34
CA SER A 162 22.24 15.85 27.43
C SER A 162 20.82 15.58 26.93
N VAL A 163 20.57 14.30 26.64
CA VAL A 163 19.31 13.77 26.12
C VAL A 163 18.07 14.30 26.87
N LEU A 164 18.06 14.22 28.20
CA LEU A 164 16.91 14.64 29.01
C LEU A 164 16.66 16.16 28.97
N HIS A 165 17.71 16.99 28.87
CA HIS A 165 17.54 18.44 28.80
C HIS A 165 17.07 18.90 27.41
N ASN A 166 17.55 18.24 26.35
CA ASN A 166 17.06 18.50 24.99
C ASN A 166 15.55 18.15 24.88
N LEU A 167 15.14 17.05 25.50
CA LEU A 167 13.72 16.67 25.58
C LEU A 167 12.90 17.63 26.44
N LYS A 168 13.41 18.10 27.59
CA LYS A 168 12.74 19.09 28.45
C LYS A 168 12.30 20.33 27.65
N GLY A 169 13.15 20.80 26.73
CA GLY A 169 12.86 21.97 25.90
C GLY A 169 11.75 21.79 24.87
N ASN A 170 11.45 20.55 24.47
CA ASN A 170 10.47 20.21 23.43
C ASN A 170 9.35 19.30 23.94
N MET A 171 9.20 19.18 25.26
CA MET A 171 8.32 18.17 25.87
C MET A 171 6.85 18.34 25.47
N ASP A 172 6.37 19.58 25.40
CA ASP A 172 4.95 19.85 25.11
C ASP A 172 4.56 19.37 23.70
N GLU A 173 5.50 19.42 22.75
CA GLU A 173 5.32 18.87 21.40
C GLU A 173 5.45 17.34 21.40
N LEU A 174 6.50 16.80 22.02
CA LEU A 174 6.84 15.37 21.96
C LEU A 174 5.93 14.47 22.80
N MET A 175 5.26 15.04 23.81
CA MET A 175 4.39 14.32 24.75
C MET A 175 2.89 14.52 24.43
N ALA A 176 2.58 15.32 23.41
CA ALA A 176 1.21 15.51 22.92
C ALA A 176 0.62 14.21 22.36
N LYS A 177 -0.70 14.10 22.39
CA LYS A 177 -1.43 12.95 21.84
C LYS A 177 -1.10 12.72 20.35
N ASP A 178 -1.01 13.81 19.58
CA ASP A 178 -0.73 13.79 18.14
C ASP A 178 0.73 14.16 17.83
N ALA A 179 1.65 13.89 18.77
CA ALA A 179 3.05 14.31 18.71
C ALA A 179 3.74 13.93 17.38
N SER A 180 3.52 12.72 16.88
CA SER A 180 4.15 12.25 15.63
C SER A 180 3.73 13.07 14.40
N ALA A 181 2.44 13.44 14.30
CA ALA A 181 1.95 14.31 13.23
C ALA A 181 2.44 15.75 13.39
N LEU A 182 2.51 16.26 14.62
CA LEU A 182 3.04 17.61 14.92
C LEU A 182 4.51 17.73 14.52
N VAL A 183 5.34 16.75 14.92
CA VAL A 183 6.77 16.70 14.62
C VAL A 183 7.02 16.74 13.11
N VAL A 184 6.27 15.94 12.33
CA VAL A 184 6.38 15.93 10.86
C VAL A 184 5.95 17.26 10.25
N ARG A 185 4.84 17.83 10.72
CA ARG A 185 4.34 19.11 10.22
C ARG A 185 5.33 20.23 10.49
N HIS A 186 5.92 20.29 11.68
CA HIS A 186 6.92 21.28 12.01
C HIS A 186 8.22 21.07 11.21
N ALA A 187 8.67 19.84 11.01
CA ALA A 187 9.82 19.55 10.14
C ALA A 187 9.61 20.14 8.73
N LYS A 188 8.45 19.88 8.12
CA LYS A 188 8.07 20.45 6.81
C LYS A 188 7.98 21.98 6.82
N GLN A 189 7.33 22.57 7.83
CA GLN A 189 7.21 24.03 7.96
C GLN A 189 8.57 24.72 8.11
N ASN A 190 9.52 24.08 8.78
CA ASN A 190 10.89 24.57 8.93
C ASN A 190 11.78 24.23 7.73
N GLN A 191 11.27 23.53 6.71
CA GLN A 191 12.02 23.05 5.55
C GLN A 191 13.24 22.20 5.95
N LEU A 192 13.10 21.40 7.00
CA LEU A 192 14.13 20.49 7.50
C LEU A 192 13.78 19.05 7.13
N GLU A 193 14.81 18.26 6.81
CA GLU A 193 14.67 16.82 6.71
C GLU A 193 14.24 16.24 8.07
N LEU A 194 13.41 15.19 8.06
CA LEU A 194 12.84 14.64 9.29
C LEU A 194 13.91 14.23 10.32
N ASN A 195 15.01 13.63 9.84
CA ASN A 195 16.14 13.24 10.68
C ASN A 195 16.89 14.44 11.28
N GLU A 196 16.94 15.57 10.57
CA GLU A 196 17.53 16.81 11.11
C GLU A 196 16.62 17.41 12.17
N TYR A 197 15.31 17.38 11.94
CA TYR A 197 14.33 17.81 12.93
C TYR A 197 14.38 16.95 14.19
N PHE A 198 14.50 15.62 14.07
CA PHE A 198 14.68 14.73 15.22
C PHE A 198 15.89 15.12 16.08
N LYS A 199 17.02 15.48 15.46
CA LYS A 199 18.20 15.95 16.20
C LYS A 199 17.89 17.25 16.94
N ARG A 200 17.21 18.20 16.28
CA ARG A 200 16.83 19.50 16.84
C ARG A 200 15.92 19.38 18.06
N VAL A 201 14.98 18.43 18.05
CA VAL A 201 14.04 18.23 19.18
C VAL A 201 14.55 17.24 20.24
N GLY A 202 15.76 16.70 20.09
CA GLY A 202 16.38 15.83 21.09
C GLY A 202 15.97 14.36 21.02
N LEU A 203 15.47 13.89 19.86
CA LEU A 203 15.06 12.50 19.63
C LEU A 203 16.21 11.57 19.19
N THR A 204 17.44 12.07 19.07
CA THR A 204 18.61 11.27 18.69
C THR A 204 18.76 10.05 19.61
N GLY A 205 18.65 8.85 19.05
CA GLY A 205 18.74 7.58 19.80
C GLY A 205 17.38 7.01 20.22
N PHE A 206 16.30 7.77 20.06
CA PHE A 206 14.91 7.31 20.24
C PHE A 206 14.14 7.23 18.91
N ASP A 207 14.70 7.78 17.84
CA ASP A 207 14.14 7.85 16.50
C ASP A 207 14.04 6.50 15.77
N GLN A 208 14.65 5.44 16.33
CA GLN A 208 14.58 4.07 15.81
C GLN A 208 13.44 3.24 16.43
N GLY A 209 12.71 3.83 17.37
CA GLY A 209 11.54 3.22 18.01
C GLY A 209 10.25 3.42 17.23
N ARG A 210 9.16 2.87 17.78
CA ARG A 210 7.80 2.96 17.24
C ARG A 210 7.35 4.39 16.95
N PHE A 211 7.73 5.35 17.79
CA PHE A 211 7.43 6.77 17.56
C PHE A 211 8.06 7.29 16.25
N GLY A 212 9.33 6.96 16.03
CA GLY A 212 10.06 7.34 14.82
C GLY A 212 9.46 6.71 13.57
N ASP A 213 9.03 5.45 13.66
CA ASP A 213 8.35 4.76 12.56
C ASP A 213 7.04 5.43 12.18
N ILE A 214 6.23 5.85 13.16
CA ILE A 214 4.99 6.58 12.92
C ILE A 214 5.26 7.97 12.36
N CYS A 215 6.28 8.68 12.82
CA CYS A 215 6.70 9.94 12.22
C CYS A 215 7.09 9.76 10.75
N ARG A 216 7.87 8.73 10.41
CA ARG A 216 8.22 8.42 9.01
C ARG A 216 6.98 8.09 8.19
N ALA A 217 6.04 7.33 8.76
CA ALA A 217 4.77 7.02 8.12
C ALA A 217 3.97 8.28 7.79
N PHE A 218 3.78 9.19 8.77
CA PHE A 218 3.12 10.48 8.53
C PHE A 218 3.84 11.29 7.46
N TYR A 219 5.18 11.34 7.51
CA TYR A 219 5.96 12.04 6.49
C TYR A 219 5.70 11.50 5.08
N TYR A 220 5.70 10.17 4.91
CA TYR A 220 5.42 9.55 3.62
C TYR A 220 3.99 9.82 3.15
N LEU A 221 3.01 9.62 4.02
CA LEU A 221 1.59 9.78 3.71
C LEU A 221 1.22 11.24 3.40
N ASP A 222 1.72 12.20 4.19
CA ASP A 222 1.53 13.64 3.92
C ASP A 222 2.16 14.01 2.58
N THR A 223 3.35 13.49 2.27
CA THR A 223 3.99 13.70 0.96
C THR A 223 3.09 13.17 -0.18
N LEU A 224 2.42 12.03 -0.01
CA LEU A 224 1.44 11.53 -0.99
C LEU A 224 0.24 12.45 -1.19
N THR A 225 -0.12 13.30 -0.23
CA THR A 225 -1.21 14.27 -0.40
C THR A 225 -0.78 15.49 -1.22
N GLU A 226 0.51 15.82 -1.20
CA GLU A 226 1.08 17.02 -1.82
C GLU A 226 1.57 16.77 -3.26
N ILE A 227 2.02 15.55 -3.58
CA ILE A 227 2.56 15.22 -4.92
C ILE A 227 1.52 15.56 -6.01
N PRO A 228 1.91 16.26 -7.09
CA PRO A 228 1.02 16.53 -8.21
C PRO A 228 0.45 15.25 -8.82
N PHE A 229 -0.78 15.34 -9.33
CA PHE A 229 -1.52 14.19 -9.82
C PHE A 229 -0.76 13.42 -10.92
N GLY A 230 -0.55 12.11 -10.71
CA GLY A 230 0.10 11.21 -11.67
C GLY A 230 1.63 11.33 -11.78
N GLU A 231 2.25 12.30 -11.10
CA GLU A 231 3.70 12.54 -11.16
C GLU A 231 4.50 11.54 -10.31
N PRO A 232 5.75 11.21 -10.72
CA PRO A 232 6.67 10.39 -9.94
C PRO A 232 7.23 11.16 -8.74
N HIS A 233 7.57 10.41 -7.69
CA HIS A 233 8.23 10.96 -6.52
C HIS A 233 9.12 9.91 -5.84
N THR A 234 10.18 10.34 -5.17
CA THR A 234 11.15 9.48 -4.49
C THR A 234 10.51 8.66 -3.36
N VAL A 235 9.44 9.19 -2.73
CA VAL A 235 8.69 8.51 -1.67
C VAL A 235 8.10 7.17 -2.11
N PHE A 236 7.82 6.99 -3.40
CA PHE A 236 7.30 5.71 -3.90
C PHE A 236 8.31 4.57 -3.74
N ALA A 237 9.59 4.84 -3.93
CA ALA A 237 10.64 3.83 -3.76
C ALA A 237 10.75 3.38 -2.28
N GLU A 238 10.55 4.32 -1.34
CA GLU A 238 10.54 4.02 0.08
C GLU A 238 9.31 3.20 0.47
N LEU A 239 8.12 3.64 0.04
CA LEU A 239 6.85 2.96 0.31
C LEU A 239 6.73 1.59 -0.38
N GLN A 240 7.56 1.28 -1.38
CA GLN A 240 7.59 -0.04 -2.00
C GLN A 240 8.32 -1.10 -1.15
N LYS A 241 9.14 -0.69 -0.17
CA LYS A 241 9.88 -1.63 0.68
C LYS A 241 8.92 -2.40 1.59
N PRO A 242 9.03 -3.74 1.69
CA PRO A 242 8.17 -4.55 2.56
C PRO A 242 8.16 -4.09 4.02
N GLU A 243 9.33 -3.81 4.60
CA GLU A 243 9.46 -3.25 5.95
C GLU A 243 8.71 -1.92 6.17
N VAL A 244 8.43 -1.17 5.10
CA VAL A 244 7.66 0.09 5.17
C VAL A 244 6.18 -0.15 4.91
N ASN A 245 5.80 -0.74 3.77
CA ASN A 245 4.39 -0.88 3.43
C ASN A 245 3.62 -1.86 4.34
N MET A 246 4.29 -2.86 4.91
CA MET A 246 3.68 -3.81 5.84
C MET A 246 3.72 -3.32 7.30
N ALA A 247 4.40 -2.21 7.60
CA ALA A 247 4.42 -1.66 8.95
C ALA A 247 3.00 -1.24 9.37
N VAL A 248 2.56 -1.72 10.53
CA VAL A 248 1.25 -1.36 11.11
C VAL A 248 1.23 0.14 11.40
N PHE A 249 0.15 0.83 11.03
CA PHE A 249 0.00 2.27 11.23
C PHE A 249 -1.19 2.58 12.13
N GLU A 250 -2.40 2.23 11.72
CA GLU A 250 -3.64 2.51 12.45
C GLU A 250 -4.48 1.23 12.59
N GLY A 251 -4.57 0.70 13.81
CA GLY A 251 -5.28 -0.54 14.08
C GLY A 251 -4.68 -1.74 13.32
N SER A 252 -5.46 -2.37 12.45
CA SER A 252 -5.00 -3.47 11.59
C SER A 252 -4.43 -2.99 10.25
N LEU A 253 -4.50 -1.69 9.92
CA LEU A 253 -4.05 -1.16 8.66
C LEU A 253 -2.55 -0.85 8.69
N CYS A 254 -1.85 -1.36 7.68
CA CYS A 254 -0.46 -0.99 7.41
C CYS A 254 -0.33 0.32 6.59
N ILE A 255 0.87 0.92 6.59
CA ILE A 255 1.18 2.14 5.82
C ILE A 255 0.81 1.97 4.33
N GLY A 256 1.06 0.79 3.74
CA GLY A 256 0.73 0.51 2.34
C GLY A 256 -0.76 0.67 2.03
N HIS A 257 -1.66 0.26 2.95
CA HIS A 257 -3.09 0.47 2.78
C HIS A 257 -3.42 1.95 2.72
N ARG A 258 -2.89 2.73 3.67
CA ARG A 258 -3.16 4.16 3.74
C ARG A 258 -2.61 4.91 2.53
N ALA A 259 -1.44 4.51 2.05
CA ALA A 259 -0.85 5.04 0.82
C ALA A 259 -1.75 4.76 -0.39
N MET A 260 -2.28 3.53 -0.52
CA MET A 260 -3.22 3.18 -1.58
C MET A 260 -4.52 3.99 -1.48
N GLU A 261 -5.12 4.13 -0.30
CA GLU A 261 -6.33 4.93 -0.10
C GLU A 261 -6.13 6.36 -0.57
N ILE A 262 -5.05 7.03 -0.16
CA ILE A 262 -4.75 8.41 -0.55
C ILE A 262 -4.68 8.53 -2.07
N LEU A 263 -3.91 7.67 -2.74
CA LEU A 263 -3.73 7.75 -4.19
C LEU A 263 -5.04 7.41 -4.92
N ILE A 264 -5.80 6.44 -4.42
CA ILE A 264 -7.06 6.02 -5.04
C ILE A 264 -8.12 7.11 -4.91
N ASP A 265 -8.25 7.70 -3.74
CA ASP A 265 -9.25 8.73 -3.46
C ASP A 265 -8.94 10.02 -4.23
N ARG A 266 -7.67 10.39 -4.34
CA ARG A 266 -7.22 11.55 -5.14
C ARG A 266 -7.40 11.38 -6.65
N SER A 267 -7.64 10.16 -7.14
CA SER A 267 -7.74 9.88 -8.58
C SER A 267 -9.17 10.01 -9.10
N PRO A 268 -9.52 10.96 -9.98
CA PRO A 268 -10.91 11.12 -10.45
C PRO A 268 -11.37 9.98 -11.36
N ALA A 269 -10.51 9.51 -12.28
CA ALA A 269 -10.88 8.48 -13.25
C ALA A 269 -9.74 7.57 -13.72
N ASP A 270 -8.51 8.06 -13.91
CA ASP A 270 -7.34 7.22 -14.24
C ASP A 270 -6.13 7.85 -13.54
N PRO A 271 -5.46 7.16 -12.59
CA PRO A 271 -4.37 7.70 -11.77
C PRO A 271 -3.08 8.00 -12.57
N GLY A 272 -3.05 7.68 -13.87
CA GLY A 272 -1.81 7.71 -14.65
C GLY A 272 -0.95 6.48 -14.40
N GLU A 273 0.03 6.25 -15.29
CA GLU A 273 0.85 5.03 -15.27
C GLU A 273 1.68 4.91 -14.00
N THR A 274 2.27 6.00 -13.52
CA THR A 274 3.15 6.01 -12.34
C THR A 274 2.42 5.54 -11.09
N TRP A 275 1.30 6.17 -10.75
CA TRP A 275 0.53 5.84 -9.55
C TRP A 275 -0.15 4.47 -9.67
N ARG A 276 -0.66 4.12 -10.86
CA ARG A 276 -1.21 2.77 -11.12
C ARG A 276 -0.16 1.70 -10.87
N ASN A 277 1.04 1.86 -11.43
CA ASN A 277 2.13 0.91 -11.28
C ASN A 277 2.63 0.79 -9.85
N PHE A 278 2.59 1.88 -9.08
CA PHE A 278 2.88 1.87 -7.64
C PHE A 278 1.84 1.06 -6.87
N ILE A 279 0.54 1.35 -7.06
CA ILE A 279 -0.55 0.62 -6.40
C ILE A 279 -0.47 -0.89 -6.71
N LEU A 280 -0.33 -1.24 -7.99
CA LEU A 280 -0.20 -2.64 -8.42
C LEU A 280 1.08 -3.30 -7.92
N SER A 281 2.16 -2.55 -7.66
CA SER A 281 3.39 -3.12 -7.10
C SER A 281 3.28 -3.50 -5.63
N ILE A 282 2.35 -2.88 -4.89
CA ILE A 282 2.08 -3.20 -3.49
C ILE A 282 1.03 -4.32 -3.40
N ALA A 283 -0.12 -4.13 -4.05
CA ALA A 283 -1.29 -4.96 -3.83
C ALA A 283 -1.61 -5.97 -4.94
N GLY A 284 -0.86 -5.96 -6.04
CA GLY A 284 -1.18 -6.76 -7.23
C GLY A 284 -2.45 -6.28 -7.93
N ASP A 285 -3.01 -7.12 -8.81
CA ASP A 285 -4.26 -6.80 -9.53
C ASP A 285 -5.50 -7.21 -8.69
N PRO A 286 -6.48 -6.32 -8.44
CA PRO A 286 -7.70 -6.63 -7.67
C PRO A 286 -8.69 -7.57 -8.40
N ARG A 287 -8.42 -7.93 -9.66
CA ARG A 287 -9.23 -8.85 -10.48
C ARG A 287 -8.77 -10.30 -10.32
N ILE A 288 -8.63 -10.69 -9.06
CA ILE A 288 -8.29 -12.05 -8.61
C ILE A 288 -9.40 -12.56 -7.69
N ALA A 289 -9.40 -13.86 -7.37
CA ALA A 289 -10.38 -14.44 -6.47
C ALA A 289 -10.31 -13.76 -5.09
N SER A 290 -11.46 -13.47 -4.47
CA SER A 290 -11.52 -12.89 -3.13
C SER A 290 -10.94 -13.80 -2.03
N SER A 291 -10.79 -15.09 -2.33
CA SER A 291 -10.12 -16.08 -1.50
C SER A 291 -8.59 -16.07 -1.62
N ALA A 292 -8.01 -15.29 -2.53
CA ALA A 292 -6.56 -15.15 -2.63
C ALA A 292 -5.99 -14.43 -1.39
N SER A 293 -4.80 -14.84 -0.95
CA SER A 293 -4.09 -14.21 0.17
C SER A 293 -3.93 -12.71 -0.06
N ASP A 294 -3.47 -12.33 -1.24
CA ASP A 294 -3.11 -10.97 -1.58
C ASP A 294 -4.35 -10.08 -1.64
N PHE A 295 -5.48 -10.63 -2.08
CA PHE A 295 -6.77 -9.92 -2.06
C PHE A 295 -7.22 -9.63 -0.63
N ARG A 296 -7.22 -10.63 0.25
CA ARG A 296 -7.60 -10.45 1.65
C ARG A 296 -6.64 -9.52 2.40
N GLN A 297 -5.36 -9.59 2.07
CA GLN A 297 -4.34 -8.79 2.72
C GLN A 297 -4.46 -7.32 2.30
N TRP A 298 -4.53 -7.02 1.00
CA TRP A 298 -4.36 -5.64 0.51
C TRP A 298 -5.65 -4.96 0.05
N TRP A 299 -6.56 -5.71 -0.59
CA TRP A 299 -7.76 -5.14 -1.21
C TRP A 299 -8.94 -5.10 -0.24
N GLN A 300 -9.18 -6.20 0.47
CA GLN A 300 -10.31 -6.32 1.41
C GLN A 300 -10.32 -5.20 2.49
N PRO A 301 -9.18 -4.79 3.09
CA PRO A 301 -9.21 -3.77 4.15
C PRO A 301 -9.59 -2.36 3.68
N ILE A 302 -9.38 -2.02 2.40
CA ILE A 302 -9.62 -0.65 1.89
C ILE A 302 -11.03 -0.43 1.31
N GLY A 303 -11.85 -1.49 1.27
CA GLY A 303 -13.27 -1.47 0.94
C GLY A 303 -13.62 -1.54 -0.55
N GLU A 304 -14.79 -2.11 -0.86
CA GLU A 304 -15.25 -2.40 -2.24
C GLU A 304 -15.32 -1.16 -3.14
N ALA A 305 -15.70 0.02 -2.62
CA ALA A 305 -15.78 1.24 -3.43
C ALA A 305 -14.44 1.60 -4.10
N ARG A 306 -13.32 1.40 -3.38
CA ARG A 306 -11.98 1.64 -3.91
C ARG A 306 -11.55 0.52 -4.85
N ILE A 307 -11.88 -0.73 -4.52
CA ILE A 307 -11.61 -1.89 -5.38
C ILE A 307 -12.26 -1.71 -6.74
N ASP A 308 -13.54 -1.34 -6.78
CA ASP A 308 -14.29 -1.12 -8.03
C ASP A 308 -13.72 0.04 -8.84
N LYS A 309 -13.27 1.10 -8.17
CA LYS A 309 -12.58 2.22 -8.82
C LYS A 309 -11.31 1.75 -9.53
N VAL A 310 -10.46 0.95 -8.86
CA VAL A 310 -9.24 0.39 -9.48
C VAL A 310 -9.59 -0.57 -10.63
N ARG A 311 -10.59 -1.44 -10.44
CA ARG A 311 -11.07 -2.34 -11.51
C ARG A 311 -11.54 -1.57 -12.75
N GLY A 312 -12.18 -0.41 -12.56
CA GLY A 312 -12.57 0.49 -13.65
C GLY A 312 -11.37 1.02 -14.45
N TRP A 313 -10.29 1.40 -13.77
CA TRP A 313 -9.06 1.87 -14.42
C TRP A 313 -8.41 0.77 -15.27
N LEU A 314 -8.30 -0.42 -14.68
CA LEU A 314 -7.74 -1.58 -15.35
C LEU A 314 -8.63 -2.03 -16.52
N SER A 315 -9.94 -1.82 -16.42
CA SER A 315 -10.87 -2.08 -17.52
C SER A 315 -10.62 -1.18 -18.73
N ARG A 316 -10.32 0.10 -18.48
CA ARG A 316 -9.89 1.05 -19.52
C ARG A 316 -8.56 0.62 -20.15
N GLU A 317 -7.63 0.13 -19.33
CA GLU A 317 -6.32 -0.35 -19.78
C GLU A 317 -6.45 -1.60 -20.66
N ASP A 318 -7.19 -2.63 -20.21
CA ASP A 318 -7.49 -3.83 -20.99
C ASP A 318 -8.07 -3.48 -22.36
N LEU A 319 -9.04 -2.55 -22.42
CA LEU A 319 -9.64 -2.13 -23.68
C LEU A 319 -8.60 -1.50 -24.61
N LYS A 320 -7.74 -0.62 -24.09
CA LYS A 320 -6.63 -0.03 -24.86
C LYS A 320 -5.66 -1.11 -25.35
N LEU A 321 -5.32 -2.09 -24.52
CA LEU A 321 -4.42 -3.20 -24.88
C LEU A 321 -5.03 -4.10 -25.95
N PHE A 322 -6.30 -4.46 -25.80
CA PHE A 322 -7.04 -5.23 -26.79
C PHE A 322 -7.05 -4.51 -28.14
N LEU A 323 -7.46 -3.23 -28.18
CA LEU A 323 -7.51 -2.45 -29.42
C LEU A 323 -6.14 -2.33 -30.09
N LYS A 324 -5.07 -2.12 -29.31
CA LYS A 324 -3.69 -2.13 -29.84
C LYS A 324 -3.32 -3.49 -30.41
N ALA A 325 -3.67 -4.59 -29.74
CA ALA A 325 -3.41 -5.94 -30.23
C ALA A 325 -4.14 -6.22 -31.56
N VAL A 326 -5.41 -5.83 -31.68
CA VAL A 326 -6.18 -5.96 -32.93
C VAL A 326 -5.55 -5.15 -34.06
N GLN A 327 -5.17 -3.90 -33.79
CA GLN A 327 -4.54 -3.04 -34.79
C GLN A 327 -3.20 -3.58 -35.27
N GLN A 328 -2.36 -4.05 -34.34
CA GLN A 328 -1.04 -4.59 -34.66
C GLN A 328 -1.15 -5.86 -35.49
N TYR A 329 -2.05 -6.78 -35.10
CA TYR A 329 -2.29 -7.99 -35.88
C TYR A 329 -2.68 -7.65 -37.31
N GLY A 330 -3.62 -6.73 -37.53
CA GLY A 330 -4.03 -6.33 -38.88
C GLY A 330 -2.89 -5.77 -39.73
N LYS A 331 -1.94 -5.05 -39.11
CA LYS A 331 -0.74 -4.56 -39.80
C LYS A 331 0.24 -5.69 -40.14
N GLU A 332 0.48 -6.60 -39.21
CA GLU A 332 1.44 -7.71 -39.37
C GLU A 332 0.93 -8.81 -40.31
N SER A 333 -0.38 -9.08 -40.32
CA SER A 333 -0.99 -10.10 -41.17
C SER A 333 -1.28 -9.61 -42.60
N GLY A 334 -1.20 -8.30 -42.84
CA GLY A 334 -1.61 -7.70 -44.12
C GLY A 334 -3.11 -7.81 -44.41
N ASP A 335 -3.94 -8.12 -43.41
CA ASP A 335 -5.40 -8.27 -43.59
C ASP A 335 -6.06 -6.90 -43.78
N GLU A 336 -6.18 -6.47 -45.04
CA GLU A 336 -6.84 -5.22 -45.44
C GLU A 336 -8.28 -5.12 -44.94
N SER A 337 -9.00 -6.25 -44.86
CA SER A 337 -10.38 -6.28 -44.40
C SER A 337 -10.45 -5.94 -42.90
N LEU A 338 -9.55 -6.51 -42.10
CA LEU A 338 -9.44 -6.20 -40.68
C LEU A 338 -9.01 -4.75 -40.45
N GLN A 339 -8.02 -4.25 -41.20
CA GLN A 339 -7.57 -2.86 -41.11
C GLN A 339 -8.70 -1.88 -41.44
N ARG A 340 -9.50 -2.17 -42.47
CA ARG A 340 -10.67 -1.37 -42.86
C ARG A 340 -11.77 -1.36 -41.80
N MET A 341 -12.01 -2.48 -41.11
CA MET A 341 -13.05 -2.58 -40.08
C MET A 341 -12.63 -2.04 -38.71
N PHE A 342 -11.33 -1.95 -38.43
CA PHE A 342 -10.81 -1.57 -37.12
C PHE A 342 -11.32 -0.20 -36.62
N PRO A 343 -11.37 0.88 -37.41
CA PRO A 343 -11.86 2.18 -36.93
C PRO A 343 -13.28 2.13 -36.38
N ALA A 344 -14.19 1.42 -37.05
CA ALA A 344 -15.58 1.26 -36.62
C ALA A 344 -15.68 0.43 -35.34
N ARG A 345 -14.89 -0.65 -35.20
CA ARG A 345 -14.85 -1.46 -33.97
C ARG A 345 -14.27 -0.68 -32.80
N LYS A 346 -13.20 0.07 -33.04
CA LYS A 346 -12.56 0.93 -32.05
C LYS A 346 -13.55 1.96 -31.51
N LYS A 347 -14.21 2.73 -32.40
CA LYS A 347 -15.16 3.77 -31.97
C LYS A 347 -16.37 3.19 -31.25
N PHE A 348 -16.85 2.02 -31.66
CA PHE A 348 -17.94 1.34 -30.97
C PHE A 348 -17.58 0.98 -29.52
N LEU A 349 -16.43 0.34 -29.31
CA LEU A 349 -15.98 -0.06 -27.97
C LEU A 349 -15.61 1.14 -27.09
N GLU A 350 -14.93 2.14 -27.65
CA GLU A 350 -14.66 3.42 -26.96
C GLU A 350 -15.98 4.13 -26.61
N GLY A 351 -16.97 4.12 -27.50
CA GLY A 351 -18.27 4.71 -27.23
C GLY A 351 -19.07 4.00 -26.13
N LEU A 352 -18.96 2.67 -26.00
CA LEU A 352 -19.52 1.94 -24.85
C LEU A 352 -18.83 2.32 -23.55
N PHE A 353 -17.51 2.51 -23.61
CA PHE A 353 -16.72 2.95 -22.47
C PHE A 353 -17.06 4.39 -22.05
N ASP A 354 -17.12 5.33 -23.00
CA ASP A 354 -17.43 6.75 -22.79
C ASP A 354 -18.86 7.01 -22.26
N GLN A 355 -19.73 6.00 -22.36
CA GLN A 355 -21.08 6.01 -21.79
C GLN A 355 -21.14 5.41 -20.38
N ASP A 356 -20.00 5.07 -19.77
CA ASP A 356 -19.89 4.38 -18.48
C ASP A 356 -20.69 3.06 -18.41
N LEU A 357 -20.91 2.43 -19.57
CA LEU A 357 -21.63 1.15 -19.65
C LEU A 357 -20.75 0.00 -19.19
N ILE A 358 -19.44 0.03 -19.50
CA ILE A 358 -18.49 -1.03 -19.14
C ILE A 358 -18.16 -0.94 -17.65
N LYS A 359 -18.67 -1.89 -16.87
CA LYS A 359 -18.41 -2.05 -15.43
C LYS A 359 -17.18 -2.89 -15.12
N GLY A 360 -16.76 -3.72 -16.07
CA GLY A 360 -15.57 -4.54 -15.92
C GLY A 360 -15.15 -5.20 -17.22
N THR A 361 -13.87 -5.53 -17.34
CA THR A 361 -13.35 -6.31 -18.46
C THR A 361 -12.53 -7.51 -18.01
N ARG A 362 -12.40 -8.47 -18.92
CA ARG A 362 -11.35 -9.49 -18.84
C ARG A 362 -10.68 -9.62 -20.20
N LEU A 363 -9.39 -9.33 -20.23
CA LEU A 363 -8.54 -9.54 -21.38
C LEU A 363 -8.09 -11.01 -21.46
N MET A 364 -8.14 -11.59 -22.64
CA MET A 364 -7.71 -12.95 -22.93
C MET A 364 -6.73 -12.91 -24.10
N LEU A 365 -5.54 -13.49 -23.95
CA LEU A 365 -4.47 -13.39 -24.94
C LEU A 365 -3.91 -14.75 -25.30
N GLY A 366 -3.82 -15.04 -26.60
CA GLY A 366 -3.00 -16.13 -27.11
C GLY A 366 -1.50 -15.80 -27.01
N ALA A 367 -0.66 -16.83 -27.05
CA ALA A 367 0.79 -16.68 -26.88
C ALA A 367 1.42 -15.62 -27.81
N LYS A 368 1.12 -15.64 -29.12
CA LYS A 368 1.64 -14.65 -30.10
C LYS A 368 1.08 -13.25 -29.85
N ALA A 369 -0.21 -13.14 -29.54
CA ALA A 369 -0.83 -11.85 -29.21
C ALA A 369 -0.18 -11.23 -27.96
N LYS A 370 0.10 -12.05 -26.93
CA LYS A 370 0.83 -11.66 -25.72
C LYS A 370 2.23 -11.12 -26.04
N TYR A 371 2.99 -11.78 -26.92
CA TYR A 371 4.30 -11.26 -27.36
C TYR A 371 4.19 -9.91 -28.08
N GLY A 372 3.17 -9.73 -28.93
CA GLY A 372 2.90 -8.45 -29.60
C GLY A 372 2.62 -7.32 -28.60
N VAL A 373 1.75 -7.57 -27.62
CA VAL A 373 1.40 -6.60 -26.58
C VAL A 373 2.60 -6.24 -25.71
N LYS A 374 3.39 -7.23 -25.25
CA LYS A 374 4.61 -6.99 -24.46
C LYS A 374 5.62 -6.10 -25.19
N ARG A 375 5.77 -6.28 -26.51
CA ARG A 375 6.67 -5.46 -27.34
C ARG A 375 6.24 -3.99 -27.38
N VAL A 376 4.93 -3.75 -27.47
CA VAL A 376 4.36 -2.40 -27.50
C VAL A 376 4.48 -1.71 -26.14
N LEU A 377 4.33 -2.47 -25.06
CA LEU A 377 4.42 -1.94 -23.69
C LEU A 377 5.85 -1.72 -23.19
N ARG A 378 6.88 -2.13 -23.95
CA ARG A 378 8.30 -2.02 -23.57
C ARG A 378 8.59 -2.54 -22.14
N GLY A 379 7.85 -3.55 -21.70
CA GLY A 379 7.88 -4.02 -20.32
C GLY A 379 6.89 -5.15 -20.06
N GLU A 380 6.78 -5.56 -18.81
CA GLU A 380 5.84 -6.59 -18.38
C GLU A 380 4.43 -6.03 -18.16
N MET A 381 3.42 -6.79 -18.59
CA MET A 381 2.04 -6.50 -18.21
C MET A 381 1.85 -6.84 -16.74
N LYS A 382 1.61 -5.83 -15.90
CA LYS A 382 1.23 -6.01 -14.49
C LYS A 382 -0.25 -6.37 -14.31
N SER A 383 -1.07 -6.12 -15.34
CA SER A 383 -2.50 -6.47 -15.37
C SER A 383 -2.72 -7.96 -15.61
N SER A 384 -3.65 -8.56 -14.86
CA SER A 384 -4.11 -9.93 -15.05
C SER A 384 -4.80 -10.10 -16.41
N TYR A 385 -4.59 -11.25 -17.05
CA TYR A 385 -5.25 -11.68 -18.27
C TYR A 385 -5.39 -13.21 -18.28
N ILE A 386 -6.31 -13.73 -19.09
CA ILE A 386 -6.52 -15.17 -19.28
C ILE A 386 -5.66 -15.67 -20.45
N ASP A 387 -4.94 -16.77 -20.28
CA ASP A 387 -4.21 -17.41 -21.38
C ASP A 387 -5.19 -18.14 -22.31
N LEU A 388 -5.08 -17.88 -23.62
CA LEU A 388 -5.86 -18.59 -24.64
C LEU A 388 -5.09 -19.80 -25.20
N GLY A 389 -5.67 -20.99 -25.05
CA GLY A 389 -5.14 -22.26 -25.52
C GLY A 389 -5.53 -22.67 -26.95
N GLY A 390 -4.97 -23.78 -27.41
CA GLY A 390 -5.29 -24.41 -28.69
C GLY A 390 -4.96 -23.54 -29.91
N ASN A 391 -5.86 -23.52 -30.89
CA ASN A 391 -5.69 -22.80 -32.17
C ASN A 391 -5.89 -21.28 -32.05
N MET A 392 -5.90 -20.72 -30.84
CA MET A 392 -6.10 -19.28 -30.58
C MET A 392 -4.79 -18.52 -30.29
N SER A 393 -3.63 -19.11 -30.63
CA SER A 393 -2.32 -18.55 -30.28
C SER A 393 -2.10 -17.10 -30.74
N ASP A 394 -2.73 -16.67 -31.84
CA ASP A 394 -2.61 -15.34 -32.44
C ASP A 394 -3.85 -14.45 -32.17
N LYS A 395 -4.80 -14.92 -31.35
CA LYS A 395 -6.03 -14.20 -31.05
C LYS A 395 -5.90 -13.42 -29.75
N ALA A 396 -6.57 -12.27 -29.74
CA ALA A 396 -6.92 -11.56 -28.53
C ALA A 396 -8.45 -11.58 -28.41
N VAL A 397 -8.97 -11.84 -27.22
CA VAL A 397 -10.40 -11.79 -26.90
C VAL A 397 -10.58 -10.88 -25.70
N ILE A 398 -11.66 -10.13 -25.69
CA ILE A 398 -12.06 -9.30 -24.55
C ILE A 398 -13.50 -9.65 -24.17
N TYR A 399 -13.70 -9.83 -22.88
CA TYR A 399 -15.02 -9.84 -22.26
C TYR A 399 -15.31 -8.47 -21.66
N LEU A 400 -16.53 -7.97 -21.86
CA LEU A 400 -17.04 -6.72 -21.29
C LEU A 400 -18.30 -7.04 -20.47
N ASN A 401 -18.27 -6.68 -19.19
CA ASN A 401 -19.46 -6.58 -18.36
C ASN A 401 -20.07 -5.19 -18.55
N CYS A 402 -21.26 -5.12 -19.17
CA CYS A 402 -21.96 -3.85 -19.39
C CYS A 402 -23.17 -3.67 -18.44
N GLY A 403 -23.25 -4.46 -17.37
CA GLY A 403 -24.35 -4.45 -16.40
C GLY A 403 -25.61 -5.10 -16.92
N LYS A 404 -26.31 -4.46 -17.88
CA LYS A 404 -27.55 -4.99 -18.48
C LYS A 404 -27.31 -6.01 -19.58
N PHE A 405 -26.07 -6.08 -20.08
CA PHE A 405 -25.66 -7.03 -21.10
C PHE A 405 -24.17 -7.30 -20.99
N HIS A 406 -23.73 -8.34 -21.68
CA HIS A 406 -22.36 -8.80 -21.67
C HIS A 406 -21.89 -9.05 -23.10
N VAL A 407 -20.62 -8.72 -23.37
CA VAL A 407 -20.03 -8.84 -24.71
C VAL A 407 -18.79 -9.72 -24.62
N ILE A 408 -18.65 -10.69 -25.52
CA ILE A 408 -17.37 -11.36 -25.79
C ILE A 408 -17.01 -11.11 -27.25
N GLN A 409 -15.85 -10.51 -27.49
CA GLN A 409 -15.38 -10.15 -28.83
C GLN A 409 -13.90 -10.48 -29.01
N GLY A 410 -13.51 -10.88 -30.23
CA GLY A 410 -12.13 -11.21 -30.58
C GLY A 410 -11.52 -10.34 -31.68
N SER A 411 -10.21 -10.48 -31.87
CA SER A 411 -9.41 -9.73 -32.83
C SER A 411 -9.80 -10.01 -34.30
N HIS A 412 -9.56 -11.22 -34.79
CA HIS A 412 -9.80 -11.61 -36.18
C HIS A 412 -10.59 -12.93 -36.27
N SER A 413 -11.52 -12.99 -37.24
CA SER A 413 -12.41 -14.13 -37.49
C SER A 413 -13.02 -14.70 -36.19
N PHE A 414 -13.60 -13.81 -35.38
CA PHE A 414 -14.28 -14.12 -34.14
C PHE A 414 -15.63 -13.38 -34.14
N LYS A 415 -16.71 -14.05 -33.74
CA LYS A 415 -18.05 -13.43 -33.65
C LYS A 415 -18.13 -12.52 -32.42
N ILE A 416 -19.00 -11.53 -32.45
CA ILE A 416 -19.44 -10.83 -31.24
C ILE A 416 -20.50 -11.71 -30.60
N TRP A 417 -20.26 -12.14 -29.36
CA TRP A 417 -21.28 -12.81 -28.56
C TRP A 417 -21.91 -11.79 -27.61
N LEU A 418 -23.24 -11.71 -27.63
CA LEU A 418 -24.04 -10.87 -26.74
C LEU A 418 -24.91 -11.75 -25.84
N TYR A 419 -24.92 -11.40 -24.56
CA TYR A 419 -25.72 -12.04 -23.52
C TYR A 419 -26.44 -10.97 -22.70
N LEU A 420 -27.65 -11.26 -22.22
CA LEU A 420 -28.43 -10.33 -21.38
C LEU A 420 -28.20 -10.54 -19.87
N ASP A 421 -27.41 -11.56 -19.52
CA ASP A 421 -26.95 -11.82 -18.16
C ASP A 421 -25.55 -12.44 -18.24
N VAL A 422 -24.92 -12.66 -17.10
CA VAL A 422 -23.56 -13.20 -16.97
C VAL A 422 -23.46 -14.51 -17.77
N PRO A 423 -22.54 -14.62 -18.76
CA PRO A 423 -22.46 -15.76 -19.67
C PRO A 423 -22.21 -17.11 -18.97
N GLY A 424 -21.52 -17.06 -17.83
CA GLY A 424 -21.21 -18.23 -17.01
C GLY A 424 -20.04 -17.98 -16.07
N ARG A 425 -19.84 -18.89 -15.10
CA ARG A 425 -18.77 -18.79 -14.09
C ARG A 425 -17.38 -18.73 -14.72
N GLN A 426 -17.16 -19.38 -15.86
CA GLN A 426 -15.86 -19.37 -16.55
C GLN A 426 -15.38 -17.97 -16.95
N ILE A 427 -16.32 -17.03 -17.11
CA ILE A 427 -16.04 -15.65 -17.47
C ILE A 427 -16.14 -14.73 -16.25
N ALA A 428 -17.06 -15.00 -15.33
CA ALA A 428 -17.23 -14.17 -14.13
C ALA A 428 -16.18 -14.41 -13.04
N ASP A 429 -15.65 -15.63 -12.95
CA ASP A 429 -14.75 -16.04 -11.88
C ASP A 429 -13.30 -15.65 -12.18
N TYR A 430 -12.76 -14.73 -11.39
CA TYR A 430 -11.37 -14.28 -11.49
C TYR A 430 -10.33 -15.38 -11.21
N GLY A 431 -10.71 -16.52 -10.63
CA GLY A 431 -9.84 -17.69 -10.49
C GLY A 431 -9.55 -18.42 -11.82
N VAL A 432 -10.31 -18.15 -12.87
CA VAL A 432 -10.09 -18.77 -14.18
C VAL A 432 -8.95 -18.07 -14.91
N THR A 433 -7.88 -18.80 -15.20
CA THR A 433 -6.66 -18.27 -15.85
C THR A 433 -6.42 -18.84 -17.25
N HIS A 434 -7.20 -19.84 -17.68
CA HIS A 434 -7.06 -20.47 -18.99
C HIS A 434 -8.42 -20.71 -19.65
N LEU A 435 -8.52 -20.42 -20.95
CA LEU A 435 -9.70 -20.72 -21.79
C LEU A 435 -9.25 -21.11 -23.20
N ASP A 436 -10.09 -21.83 -23.94
CA ASP A 436 -9.84 -22.14 -25.35
C ASP A 436 -11.01 -21.72 -26.27
N HIS A 437 -10.88 -22.03 -27.56
CA HIS A 437 -11.90 -21.70 -28.56
C HIS A 437 -13.23 -22.41 -28.30
N ASN A 438 -13.19 -23.67 -27.88
CA ASN A 438 -14.39 -24.47 -27.63
C ASN A 438 -15.14 -23.94 -26.41
N ASP A 439 -14.41 -23.47 -25.41
CA ASP A 439 -14.97 -22.83 -24.23
C ASP A 439 -15.79 -21.60 -24.62
N LEU A 440 -15.19 -20.68 -25.37
CA LEU A 440 -15.80 -19.42 -25.75
C LEU A 440 -16.95 -19.56 -26.77
N THR A 441 -16.88 -20.54 -27.66
CA THR A 441 -17.83 -20.65 -28.79
C THR A 441 -18.90 -21.74 -28.62
N LYS A 442 -18.70 -22.69 -27.71
CA LYS A 442 -19.65 -23.78 -27.48
C LYS A 442 -20.01 -23.92 -26.01
N ARG A 443 -19.04 -24.08 -25.11
CA ARG A 443 -19.31 -24.39 -23.70
C ARG A 443 -20.06 -23.25 -23.00
N ILE A 444 -19.53 -22.03 -23.06
CA ILE A 444 -20.14 -20.85 -22.44
C ILE A 444 -21.55 -20.58 -23.02
N PRO A 445 -21.77 -20.50 -24.35
CA PRO A 445 -23.13 -20.34 -24.89
C PRO A 445 -24.10 -21.45 -24.47
N ASN A 446 -23.64 -22.70 -24.39
CA ASN A 446 -24.50 -23.82 -23.98
C ASN A 446 -24.84 -23.77 -22.49
N GLU A 447 -23.89 -23.39 -21.65
CA GLU A 447 -24.13 -23.19 -20.22
C GLU A 447 -25.08 -22.01 -19.97
N TYR A 448 -24.89 -20.90 -20.66
CA TYR A 448 -25.80 -19.75 -20.59
C TYR A 448 -27.24 -20.17 -20.86
N ARG A 449 -27.51 -20.88 -21.97
CA ARG A 449 -28.86 -21.35 -22.30
C ARG A 449 -29.47 -22.27 -21.25
N LYS A 450 -28.64 -23.04 -20.53
CA LYS A 450 -29.10 -23.93 -19.45
C LYS A 450 -29.40 -23.16 -18.17
N GLN A 451 -28.57 -22.16 -17.83
CA GLN A 451 -28.71 -21.37 -16.61
C GLN A 451 -29.80 -20.30 -16.71
N HIS A 452 -30.04 -19.79 -17.92
CA HIS A 452 -30.94 -18.68 -18.20
C HIS A 452 -32.01 -19.07 -19.23
N PRO A 453 -32.90 -20.03 -18.89
CA PRO A 453 -33.93 -20.48 -19.81
C PRO A 453 -34.85 -19.32 -20.18
N GLY A 454 -34.97 -19.04 -21.48
CA GLY A 454 -35.83 -17.95 -22.00
C GLY A 454 -35.12 -16.61 -22.22
N LEU A 455 -33.88 -16.43 -21.76
CA LEU A 455 -33.09 -15.25 -22.12
C LEU A 455 -32.35 -15.48 -23.45
N PRO A 456 -32.52 -14.60 -24.45
CA PRO A 456 -31.84 -14.74 -25.72
C PRO A 456 -30.35 -14.42 -25.61
N LEU A 457 -29.57 -15.00 -26.52
CA LEU A 457 -28.19 -14.64 -26.81
C LEU A 457 -28.03 -14.44 -28.31
N ALA A 458 -27.07 -13.62 -28.73
CA ALA A 458 -26.76 -13.41 -30.15
C ALA A 458 -25.30 -13.69 -30.47
N ASP A 459 -25.05 -14.32 -31.61
CA ASP A 459 -23.72 -14.50 -32.20
C ASP A 459 -23.60 -13.76 -33.53
N ILE A 460 -22.96 -12.59 -33.50
CA ILE A 460 -22.95 -11.64 -34.63
C ILE A 460 -21.60 -11.69 -35.35
N THR A 461 -21.62 -12.06 -36.63
CA THR A 461 -20.44 -12.00 -37.50
C THR A 461 -20.12 -10.55 -37.87
N HIS A 462 -18.84 -10.20 -37.93
CA HIS A 462 -18.35 -8.87 -38.35
C HIS A 462 -18.52 -8.61 -39.86
N HIS A 463 -19.75 -8.56 -40.35
CA HIS A 463 -20.04 -8.16 -41.73
C HIS A 463 -19.96 -6.63 -41.89
N PRO A 464 -19.19 -6.11 -42.87
CA PRO A 464 -19.06 -4.68 -43.09
C PRO A 464 -20.42 -3.97 -43.22
N GLY A 465 -20.61 -2.91 -42.45
CA GLY A 465 -21.80 -2.06 -42.53
C GLY A 465 -23.08 -2.59 -41.86
N THR A 466 -23.16 -3.85 -41.44
CA THR A 466 -24.37 -4.43 -40.82
C THR A 466 -24.17 -4.89 -39.38
N TRP A 467 -22.95 -5.31 -38.99
CA TRP A 467 -22.72 -5.88 -37.66
C TRP A 467 -23.12 -4.93 -36.51
N ARG A 468 -22.86 -3.61 -36.64
CA ARG A 468 -23.25 -2.61 -35.63
C ARG A 468 -24.76 -2.55 -35.46
N ASN A 469 -25.50 -2.59 -36.57
CA ASN A 469 -26.96 -2.60 -36.53
C ASN A 469 -27.49 -3.83 -35.80
N ASN A 470 -26.93 -5.01 -36.08
CA ASN A 470 -27.38 -6.24 -35.44
C ASN A 470 -27.15 -6.20 -33.92
N VAL A 471 -26.06 -5.59 -33.46
CA VAL A 471 -25.80 -5.40 -32.02
C VAL A 471 -26.81 -4.42 -31.42
N ILE A 472 -26.99 -3.26 -32.04
CA ILE A 472 -27.89 -2.20 -31.55
C ILE A 472 -29.34 -2.71 -31.52
N GLN A 473 -29.79 -3.37 -32.58
CA GLN A 473 -31.15 -3.90 -32.67
C GLN A 473 -31.39 -5.00 -31.63
N PHE A 474 -30.46 -5.94 -31.46
CA PHE A 474 -30.58 -6.97 -30.42
C PHE A 474 -30.75 -6.35 -29.03
N LEU A 475 -30.00 -5.29 -28.72
CA LEU A 475 -30.10 -4.62 -27.43
C LEU A 475 -31.41 -3.83 -27.30
N ALA A 476 -31.82 -3.11 -28.35
CA ALA A 476 -33.09 -2.36 -28.37
C ALA A 476 -34.33 -3.26 -28.25
N ASP A 477 -34.33 -4.42 -28.91
CA ASP A 477 -35.39 -5.43 -28.84
C ASP A 477 -35.55 -6.03 -27.44
N ASN A 478 -34.49 -5.95 -26.63
CA ASN A 478 -34.46 -6.44 -25.26
C ASN A 478 -34.48 -5.31 -24.23
N GLY A 479 -34.98 -4.13 -24.60
CA GLY A 479 -35.21 -3.01 -23.68
C GLY A 479 -33.93 -2.32 -23.19
N ILE A 480 -32.83 -2.43 -23.94
CA ILE A 480 -31.55 -1.78 -23.63
C ILE A 480 -31.33 -0.62 -24.60
N GLU A 481 -31.46 0.59 -24.09
CA GLU A 481 -31.19 1.83 -24.82
C GLU A 481 -29.69 2.15 -24.82
N LEU A 482 -29.17 2.60 -25.96
CA LEU A 482 -27.79 3.07 -26.15
C LEU A 482 -27.80 4.44 -26.81
N ASP A 483 -26.85 5.30 -26.44
CA ASP A 483 -26.57 6.53 -27.19
C ASP A 483 -25.73 6.18 -28.42
N ILE A 484 -26.40 5.97 -29.55
CA ILE A 484 -25.80 5.50 -30.80
C ILE A 484 -24.86 6.55 -31.39
N GLU A 485 -25.10 7.85 -31.14
CA GLU A 485 -24.25 8.92 -31.64
C GLU A 485 -22.84 8.81 -31.06
N LYS A 486 -22.73 8.39 -29.79
CA LYS A 486 -21.43 8.14 -29.13
C LYS A 486 -20.71 6.89 -29.63
N LEU A 487 -21.42 5.93 -30.22
CA LEU A 487 -20.87 4.66 -30.72
C LEU A 487 -20.27 4.76 -32.13
N MET A 488 -20.44 5.90 -32.80
CA MET A 488 -20.06 6.09 -34.19
C MET A 488 -19.34 7.43 -34.40
N THR A 489 -18.72 7.60 -35.58
CA THR A 489 -18.31 8.93 -36.03
C THR A 489 -19.54 9.67 -36.54
N LYS A 490 -19.50 11.01 -36.63
CA LYS A 490 -20.62 11.80 -37.18
C LYS A 490 -21.02 11.36 -38.58
N THR A 491 -20.04 10.99 -39.43
CA THR A 491 -20.29 10.51 -40.79
C THR A 491 -20.96 9.13 -40.78
N ASP A 492 -20.44 8.21 -39.96
CA ASP A 492 -21.00 6.86 -39.84
C ASP A 492 -22.42 6.88 -39.26
N TYR A 493 -22.68 7.75 -38.29
CA TYR A 493 -24.00 7.92 -37.69
C TYR A 493 -25.04 8.37 -38.72
N LYS A 494 -24.73 9.39 -39.54
CA LYS A 494 -25.61 9.83 -40.62
C LYS A 494 -25.92 8.70 -41.62
N ALA A 495 -24.88 7.98 -42.06
CA ALA A 495 -25.05 6.85 -42.97
C ALA A 495 -25.84 5.69 -42.33
N TYR A 496 -25.67 5.47 -41.03
CA TYR A 496 -26.43 4.48 -40.27
C TYR A 496 -27.93 4.83 -40.23
N ILE A 497 -28.27 6.05 -39.82
CA ILE A 497 -29.67 6.51 -39.74
C ILE A 497 -30.35 6.49 -41.12
N GLN A 498 -29.65 6.90 -42.18
CA GLN A 498 -30.20 6.84 -43.54
C GLN A 498 -30.53 5.41 -43.99
N ARG A 499 -29.76 4.42 -43.53
CA ARG A 499 -29.88 3.03 -43.96
C ARG A 499 -30.83 2.20 -43.09
N PHE A 500 -30.80 2.41 -41.78
CA PHE A 500 -31.49 1.55 -40.80
C PHE A 500 -32.55 2.29 -39.98
N GLY A 501 -32.58 3.63 -40.02
CA GLY A 501 -33.44 4.44 -39.16
C GLY A 501 -32.94 4.52 -37.71
N MET A 502 -33.76 5.13 -36.85
CA MET A 502 -33.57 5.03 -35.39
C MET A 502 -34.11 3.67 -34.91
N PRO A 503 -33.38 2.94 -34.05
CA PRO A 503 -33.88 1.68 -33.53
C PRO A 503 -35.14 1.93 -32.69
N VAL A 504 -36.13 1.07 -32.87
CA VAL A 504 -37.38 1.13 -32.15
C VAL A 504 -37.18 0.43 -30.81
N PHE A 505 -37.41 1.16 -29.72
CA PHE A 505 -37.35 0.60 -28.37
C PHE A 505 -38.62 -0.21 -28.11
N HIS A 506 -38.47 -1.53 -28.00
CA HIS A 506 -39.54 -2.38 -27.51
C HIS A 506 -39.38 -2.49 -26.00
N SER A 507 -40.16 -1.69 -25.25
CA SER A 507 -40.31 -1.91 -23.81
C SER A 507 -40.97 -3.27 -23.64
N THR A 508 -40.18 -4.29 -23.36
CA THR A 508 -40.72 -5.59 -22.95
C THR A 508 -41.51 -5.41 -21.65
N ARG A 509 -42.68 -6.07 -21.61
CA ARG A 509 -43.61 -6.13 -20.47
C ARG A 509 -43.03 -6.87 -19.28
#